data_AF-H2Z3K5-F1
#
_entry.id   AF-H2Z3K5-F1
#
_cell.length_a   1.000
_cell.length_b   1.000
_cell.length_c   1.000
_cell.angle_alpha   90.00
_cell.angle_beta   90.00
_cell.angle_gamma   90.00
#
_symmetry.space_group_name_H-M   'P 1'
#
loop_
_entity.id
_entity.type
_entity.pdbx_description
1 polymer ?
#
loop_
_entity_poly.entity_id
_entity_poly.type
_entity_poly.pdbx_seq_one_letter_code
_entity_poly.pdbx_strand_id
1 'polypeptide(L)'
;MISLDATRKRIEFRSQDNSTIGFSTRTKKLSLTRNLTTCWTYDVYVKKNILDFSSLISVDMNYSLSSNHTATPMSSMQDPALSNRTSSTAKFNTTCGGDNFCSYDLTIDAAIKLPVHSSSGVVLMNASDLLIIDETTDTQPIVISVNISNI
;
A
#
# COMPACT_ATOMS: atom_id res chain seq x y z
N MET A 1 3.13 -7.54 -17.52
CA MET A 1 3.09 -8.77 -16.72
C MET A 1 2.33 -8.47 -15.44
N ILE A 2 1.41 -9.36 -15.06
CA ILE A 2 0.64 -9.28 -13.83
C ILE A 2 1.01 -10.50 -13.00
N SER A 3 1.24 -10.30 -11.70
CA SER A 3 1.58 -11.33 -10.73
C SER A 3 0.57 -11.27 -9.57
N LEU A 4 0.04 -12.43 -9.20
CA LEU A 4 -0.92 -12.59 -8.11
C LEU A 4 -0.24 -13.13 -6.87
N ASP A 5 -0.51 -12.50 -5.71
CA ASP A 5 -0.29 -13.00 -4.36
C ASP A 5 0.95 -13.92 -4.22
N ALA A 6 2.14 -13.37 -4.49
CA ALA A 6 3.36 -14.16 -4.70
C ALA A 6 3.76 -15.01 -3.48
N THR A 7 3.42 -14.56 -2.27
CA THR A 7 3.77 -15.20 -1.00
C THR A 7 2.81 -16.33 -0.63
N ARG A 8 1.50 -16.06 -0.64
CA ARG A 8 0.50 -17.00 -0.11
C ARG A 8 -0.26 -17.77 -1.20
N LYS A 9 -0.19 -17.32 -2.46
CA LYS A 9 -0.73 -17.99 -3.65
C LYS A 9 -2.19 -18.43 -3.50
N ARG A 10 -3.02 -17.62 -2.85
CA ARG A 10 -4.43 -17.94 -2.53
C ARG A 10 -5.37 -17.75 -3.71
N ILE A 11 -4.93 -16.96 -4.68
CA ILE A 11 -5.64 -16.69 -5.92
C ILE A 11 -4.81 -17.14 -7.12
N GLU A 12 -5.48 -17.47 -8.21
CA GLU A 12 -4.87 -17.97 -9.43
C GLU A 12 -5.66 -17.53 -10.67
N PHE A 13 -4.96 -17.37 -11.78
CA PHE A 13 -5.58 -17.37 -13.09
C PHE A 13 -5.85 -18.82 -13.52
N ARG A 14 -6.87 -19.02 -14.36
CA ARG A 14 -7.15 -20.30 -15.02
C ARG A 14 -7.25 -20.10 -16.53
N SER A 15 -6.89 -21.13 -17.30
CA SER A 15 -7.11 -21.09 -18.76
C SER A 15 -8.61 -21.16 -19.06
N GLN A 16 -9.04 -20.52 -20.14
CA GLN A 16 -10.44 -20.56 -20.61
C GLN A 16 -10.91 -21.99 -20.94
N ASP A 17 -9.99 -22.92 -21.16
CA ASP A 17 -10.27 -24.31 -21.57
C ASP A 17 -10.61 -25.25 -20.39
N ASN A 18 -11.16 -24.73 -19.30
CA ASN A 18 -11.54 -25.52 -18.11
C ASN A 18 -10.35 -26.29 -17.47
N SER A 19 -9.12 -25.82 -17.69
CA SER A 19 -7.92 -26.37 -17.06
C SER A 19 -7.96 -26.16 -15.55
N THR A 20 -7.74 -27.24 -14.80
CA THR A 20 -7.63 -27.22 -13.33
C THR A 20 -6.29 -26.71 -12.82
N ILE A 21 -5.33 -26.49 -13.72
CA ILE A 21 -3.99 -26.03 -13.37
C ILE A 21 -3.98 -24.50 -13.38
N GLY A 22 -3.99 -23.93 -12.17
CA GLY A 22 -3.89 -22.49 -11.98
C GLY A 22 -2.46 -21.98 -12.09
N PHE A 23 -2.33 -20.69 -12.43
CA PHE A 23 -1.05 -20.00 -12.53
C PHE A 23 -1.12 -18.61 -11.89
N SER A 24 0.00 -18.12 -11.38
CA SER A 24 0.06 -16.85 -10.64
C SER A 24 0.51 -15.66 -11.48
N THR A 25 0.98 -15.89 -12.71
CA THR A 25 1.52 -14.82 -13.57
C THR A 25 0.88 -14.82 -14.95
N ARG A 26 0.49 -13.64 -15.43
CA ARG A 26 -0.06 -13.47 -16.77
C ARG A 26 0.66 -12.36 -17.50
N THR A 27 1.04 -12.61 -18.75
CA THR A 27 1.69 -11.63 -19.61
C THR A 27 0.82 -11.36 -20.83
N LYS A 28 0.74 -10.10 -21.23
CA LYS A 28 0.05 -9.66 -22.43
C LYS A 28 0.92 -8.64 -23.16
N LYS A 29 1.06 -8.82 -24.46
CA LYS A 29 1.67 -7.85 -25.35
C LYS A 29 0.58 -6.95 -25.91
N LEU A 30 0.85 -5.66 -25.93
CA LEU A 30 -0.11 -4.65 -26.38
C LEU A 30 0.59 -3.74 -27.37
N SER A 31 -0.11 -3.45 -28.47
CA SER A 31 0.28 -2.41 -29.41
C SER A 31 -0.53 -1.17 -29.08
N LEU A 32 0.09 -0.22 -28.39
CA LEU A 32 -0.54 1.04 -28.02
C LEU A 32 -0.01 2.14 -28.95
N THR A 33 -0.92 2.96 -29.45
CA THR A 33 -0.62 4.20 -30.16
C THR A 33 -0.79 5.39 -29.22
N ARG A 34 -0.14 6.52 -29.55
CA ARG A 34 -0.10 7.72 -28.68
C ARG A 34 -1.52 8.19 -28.33
N ASN A 35 -1.72 8.58 -27.07
CA ASN A 35 -2.97 9.12 -26.51
C ASN A 35 -4.17 8.15 -26.50
N LEU A 36 -3.94 6.83 -26.58
CA LEU A 36 -5.00 5.84 -26.41
C LEU A 36 -4.89 5.14 -25.05
N THR A 37 -6.00 5.12 -24.33
CA THR A 37 -6.16 4.36 -23.10
C THR A 37 -6.94 3.09 -23.41
N THR A 38 -6.31 1.94 -23.19
CA THR A 38 -6.94 0.63 -23.36
C THR A 38 -7.02 -0.04 -22.00
N CYS A 39 -8.20 -0.55 -21.65
CA CYS A 39 -8.43 -1.31 -20.42
C CYS A 39 -8.72 -2.77 -20.75
N TRP A 40 -8.35 -3.68 -19.84
CA TRP A 40 -8.68 -5.10 -19.94
C TRP A 40 -8.91 -5.68 -18.56
N THR A 41 -9.77 -6.69 -18.52
CA THR A 41 -10.14 -7.39 -17.29
C THR A 41 -9.63 -8.83 -17.36
N TYR A 42 -9.25 -9.36 -16.20
CA TYR A 42 -8.89 -10.77 -16.06
C TYR A 42 -9.69 -11.38 -14.92
N ASP A 43 -10.29 -12.54 -15.20
CA ASP A 43 -10.92 -13.34 -14.16
C ASP A 43 -9.83 -14.05 -13.35
N VAL A 44 -9.99 -13.95 -12.03
CA VAL A 44 -9.10 -14.54 -11.04
C VAL A 44 -9.94 -15.40 -10.10
N TYR A 45 -9.44 -16.58 -9.78
CA TYR A 45 -10.13 -17.58 -8.99
C TYR A 45 -9.47 -17.75 -7.64
N VAL A 46 -10.29 -17.88 -6.60
CA VAL A 46 -9.82 -18.23 -5.26
C VAL A 46 -9.60 -19.75 -5.20
N LYS A 47 -8.46 -20.17 -4.65
CA LYS A 47 -8.18 -21.60 -4.44
C LYS A 47 -9.08 -22.19 -3.36
N LYS A 48 -9.38 -23.48 -3.50
CA LYS A 48 -10.02 -24.25 -2.42
C LYS A 48 -9.04 -24.42 -1.26
N ASN A 49 -9.57 -24.52 -0.04
CA ASN A 49 -8.82 -24.84 1.18
C ASN A 49 -7.69 -23.84 1.54
N ILE A 50 -7.88 -22.55 1.27
CA ILE A 50 -6.97 -21.53 1.80
C ILE A 50 -7.18 -21.42 3.32
N LEU A 51 -6.08 -21.28 4.07
CA LEU A 51 -6.10 -21.20 5.53
C LEU A 51 -6.14 -19.76 6.04
N ASP A 52 -5.65 -18.83 5.22
CA ASP A 52 -5.49 -17.43 5.60
C ASP A 52 -6.44 -16.53 4.81
N PHE A 53 -7.43 -16.04 5.54
CA PHE A 53 -8.41 -15.06 5.07
C PHE A 53 -8.15 -13.66 5.64
N SER A 54 -7.22 -13.49 6.58
CA SER A 54 -7.01 -12.20 7.26
C SER A 54 -6.02 -11.30 6.53
N SER A 55 -5.02 -11.87 5.86
CA SER A 55 -4.01 -11.06 5.17
C SER A 55 -4.50 -10.51 3.82
N LEU A 56 -3.99 -9.35 3.45
CA LEU A 56 -4.26 -8.70 2.17
C LEU A 56 -3.84 -9.60 0.99
N ILE A 57 -4.67 -9.66 -0.03
CA ILE A 57 -4.37 -10.21 -1.35
C ILE A 57 -3.74 -9.10 -2.17
N SER A 58 -2.53 -9.31 -2.69
CA SER A 58 -1.86 -8.34 -3.56
C SER A 58 -1.88 -8.76 -5.02
N VAL A 59 -2.04 -7.77 -5.90
CA VAL A 59 -1.87 -7.91 -7.35
C VAL A 59 -0.84 -6.88 -7.78
N ASP A 60 0.24 -7.37 -8.38
CA ASP A 60 1.33 -6.55 -8.89
C ASP A 60 1.33 -6.56 -10.42
N MET A 61 1.37 -5.39 -11.04
CA MET A 61 1.49 -5.24 -12.48
C MET A 61 2.74 -4.45 -12.82
N ASN A 62 3.58 -5.05 -13.66
CA ASN A 62 4.75 -4.41 -14.25
C ASN A 62 4.58 -4.32 -15.76
N TYR A 63 5.05 -3.23 -16.37
CA TYR A 63 5.08 -3.10 -17.83
C TYR A 63 6.45 -2.64 -18.32
N SER A 64 6.76 -2.99 -19.56
CA SER A 64 7.99 -2.60 -20.23
C SER A 64 7.74 -2.47 -21.73
N LEU A 65 8.60 -1.72 -22.41
CA LEU A 65 8.62 -1.69 -23.87
C LEU A 65 9.00 -3.08 -24.40
N SER A 66 8.37 -3.48 -25.51
CA SER A 66 8.64 -4.80 -26.10
C SER A 66 10.04 -4.84 -26.71
N SER A 67 10.68 -6.02 -26.71
CA SER A 67 12.00 -6.23 -27.31
C SER A 67 12.08 -5.80 -28.78
N ASN A 68 11.01 -6.01 -29.54
CA ASN A 68 10.93 -5.59 -30.95
C ASN A 68 11.03 -4.06 -31.10
N HIS A 69 10.45 -3.31 -30.16
CA HIS A 69 10.52 -1.85 -30.18
C HIS A 69 11.95 -1.40 -29.84
N THR A 70 12.52 -1.93 -28.77
CA THR A 70 13.87 -1.56 -28.32
C THR A 70 14.99 -1.98 -29.28
N ALA A 71 14.75 -2.99 -30.12
CA ALA A 71 15.68 -3.42 -31.17
C ALA A 71 15.72 -2.46 -32.38
N THR A 72 14.77 -1.52 -32.47
CA THR A 72 14.71 -0.55 -33.58
C THR A 72 15.63 0.64 -33.28
N PRO A 73 16.50 1.06 -34.22
CA PRO A 73 17.31 2.27 -34.07
C PRO A 73 16.45 3.49 -33.76
N MET A 74 16.91 4.34 -32.83
CA MET A 74 16.19 5.55 -32.39
C MET A 74 14.79 5.27 -31.79
N SER A 75 14.56 4.06 -31.27
CA SER A 75 13.32 3.75 -30.56
C SER A 75 13.18 4.61 -29.29
N SER A 76 11.94 4.95 -28.95
CA SER A 76 11.65 5.66 -27.71
C SER A 76 12.02 4.79 -26.50
N MET A 77 12.55 5.43 -25.47
CA MET A 77 12.86 4.78 -24.19
C MET A 77 11.76 5.01 -23.16
N GLN A 78 11.71 4.14 -22.15
CA GLN A 78 10.88 4.36 -20.97
C GLN A 78 11.52 5.43 -20.08
N ASP A 79 10.72 6.35 -19.55
CA ASP A 79 11.20 7.36 -18.61
C ASP A 79 11.66 6.69 -17.30
N PRO A 80 12.94 6.83 -16.89
CA PRO A 80 13.45 6.21 -15.66
C PRO A 80 12.90 6.85 -14.38
N ALA A 81 12.35 8.07 -14.45
CA ALA A 81 11.75 8.74 -13.30
C ALA A 81 10.33 8.23 -12.98
N LEU A 82 9.67 7.58 -13.93
CA LEU A 82 8.31 7.08 -13.78
C LEU A 82 8.30 5.60 -13.38
N SER A 83 7.48 5.25 -12.40
CA SER A 83 7.30 3.85 -12.01
C SER A 83 6.65 3.05 -13.13
N ASN A 84 7.27 1.92 -13.47
CA ASN A 84 6.73 0.93 -14.39
C ASN A 84 5.94 -0.18 -13.68
N ARG A 85 5.77 -0.04 -12.37
CA ARG A 85 5.06 -0.95 -11.48
C ARG A 85 3.88 -0.25 -10.83
N THR A 86 2.76 -0.94 -10.81
CA THR A 86 1.59 -0.59 -10.02
C THR A 86 1.15 -1.81 -9.22
N SER A 87 0.62 -1.58 -8.02
CA SER A 87 0.09 -2.64 -7.17
C SER A 87 -1.28 -2.25 -6.65
N SER A 88 -2.14 -3.26 -6.50
CA SER A 88 -3.45 -3.13 -5.88
C SER A 88 -3.60 -4.21 -4.83
N THR A 89 -4.36 -3.91 -3.78
CA THR A 89 -4.65 -4.88 -2.73
C THR A 89 -6.15 -5.06 -2.54
N ALA A 90 -6.54 -6.25 -2.10
CA ALA A 90 -7.91 -6.59 -1.74
C ALA A 90 -7.89 -7.41 -0.44
N LYS A 91 -8.99 -7.41 0.32
CA LYS A 91 -9.15 -8.24 1.51
C LYS A 91 -10.27 -9.25 1.28
N PHE A 92 -10.17 -10.42 1.90
CA PHE A 92 -11.35 -11.28 2.06
C PHE A 92 -12.30 -10.59 3.04
N ASN A 93 -13.60 -10.67 2.77
CA ASN A 93 -14.58 -10.25 3.75
C ASN A 93 -14.61 -11.30 4.86
N THR A 94 -14.06 -10.95 6.01
CA THR A 94 -14.18 -11.74 7.24
C THR A 94 -15.44 -11.27 7.95
N THR A 95 -16.60 -11.88 7.65
CA THR A 95 -17.92 -11.68 8.27
C THR A 95 -17.88 -10.85 9.57
N CYS A 96 -18.10 -9.55 9.46
CA CYS A 96 -18.06 -8.60 10.58
C CYS A 96 -19.40 -8.42 11.31
N GLY A 97 -20.27 -9.44 11.29
CA GLY A 97 -21.64 -9.36 11.80
C GLY A 97 -22.70 -9.58 10.71
N GLY A 98 -23.97 -9.41 11.08
CA GLY A 98 -25.12 -9.78 10.24
C GLY A 98 -25.31 -8.95 8.96
N ASP A 99 -24.61 -7.83 8.85
CA ASP A 99 -24.63 -6.89 7.72
C ASP A 99 -23.40 -7.01 6.80
N ASN A 100 -22.44 -7.88 7.12
CA ASN A 100 -21.20 -8.10 6.36
C ASN A 100 -20.33 -6.84 6.13
N PHE A 101 -20.56 -5.76 6.88
CA PHE A 101 -19.75 -4.54 6.86
C PHE A 101 -18.90 -4.43 8.13
N CYS A 102 -17.58 -4.37 7.96
CA CYS A 102 -16.67 -4.08 9.06
C CYS A 102 -16.65 -2.56 9.29
N SER A 103 -17.46 -2.07 10.23
CA SER A 103 -17.32 -0.71 10.75
C SER A 103 -16.23 -0.72 11.82
N TYR A 104 -15.21 0.12 11.66
CA TYR A 104 -14.15 0.31 12.64
C TYR A 104 -14.37 1.68 13.28
N ASP A 105 -14.55 1.73 14.60
CA ASP A 105 -14.59 2.98 15.35
C ASP A 105 -13.16 3.34 15.76
N LEU A 106 -12.43 3.93 14.82
CA LEU A 106 -11.04 4.32 15.04
C LEU A 106 -11.00 5.65 15.81
N THR A 107 -10.47 5.59 17.02
CA THR A 107 -10.18 6.79 17.83
C THR A 107 -8.68 7.05 17.85
N ILE A 108 -8.32 8.34 17.71
CA ILE A 108 -6.94 8.81 17.75
C ILE A 108 -6.82 9.83 18.87
N ASP A 109 -6.00 9.53 19.86
CA ASP A 109 -5.64 10.44 20.94
C ASP A 109 -4.17 10.84 20.78
N ALA A 110 -3.87 12.14 20.86
CA ALA A 110 -2.51 12.64 20.79
C ALA A 110 -2.21 13.50 22.02
N ALA A 111 -1.04 13.27 22.62
CA ALA A 111 -0.51 14.07 23.72
C ALA A 111 0.87 14.62 23.32
N ILE A 112 1.06 15.91 23.55
CA ILE A 112 2.34 16.58 23.33
C ILE A 112 3.07 16.75 24.67
N LYS A 113 4.35 16.39 24.70
CA LYS A 113 5.24 16.62 25.83
C LYS A 113 6.31 17.60 25.40
N LEU A 114 6.21 18.82 25.94
CA LEU A 114 7.15 19.90 25.67
C LEU A 114 8.42 19.76 26.54
N PRO A 115 9.59 20.19 26.04
CA PRO A 115 10.81 20.28 26.84
C PRO A 115 10.63 21.23 28.03
N VAL A 116 11.21 20.89 29.19
CA VAL A 116 11.08 21.71 30.39
C VAL A 116 12.16 22.79 30.38
N HIS A 117 11.76 24.05 30.42
CA HIS A 117 12.67 25.17 30.64
C HIS A 117 13.02 25.29 32.14
N SER A 118 14.31 25.21 32.48
CA SER A 118 14.78 25.37 33.87
C SER A 118 15.56 26.67 34.04
N SER A 119 14.87 27.82 34.06
CA SER A 119 15.48 29.05 34.58
C SER A 119 15.51 28.99 36.11
N SER A 120 16.69 29.20 36.69
CA SER A 120 16.96 29.26 38.12
C SER A 120 15.86 29.97 38.94
N GLY A 121 14.99 29.19 39.59
CA GLY A 121 14.15 29.65 40.72
C GLY A 121 12.63 29.66 40.52
N VAL A 122 12.09 29.51 39.30
CA VAL A 122 10.63 29.40 39.11
C VAL A 122 10.33 28.31 38.10
N VAL A 123 9.88 27.15 38.59
CA VAL A 123 9.23 26.15 37.73
C VAL A 123 7.84 26.71 37.41
N LEU A 124 7.62 27.14 36.16
CA LEU A 124 6.28 27.45 35.66
C LEU A 124 5.49 26.13 35.58
N MET A 125 4.95 25.68 36.71
CA MET A 125 4.29 24.38 36.88
C MET A 125 2.98 24.22 36.08
N ASN A 126 2.53 25.25 35.35
CA ASN A 126 1.30 25.24 34.55
C ASN A 126 1.54 25.41 33.03
N ALA A 127 2.76 25.16 32.55
CA ALA A 127 3.11 25.35 31.14
C ALA A 127 2.85 24.10 30.26
N SER A 128 1.65 23.52 30.29
CA SER A 128 1.34 22.40 29.36
C SER A 128 1.31 22.84 27.88
N ASP A 129 1.19 24.14 27.61
CA ASP A 129 0.89 24.66 26.26
C ASP A 129 1.93 25.68 25.74
N LEU A 130 2.97 26.01 26.51
CA LEU A 130 3.94 27.05 26.15
C LEU A 130 5.33 26.47 25.88
N LEU A 131 5.78 26.54 24.63
CA LEU A 131 7.17 26.24 24.25
C LEU A 131 8.02 27.52 24.35
N ILE A 132 9.02 27.51 25.21
CA ILE A 132 10.07 28.53 25.28
C ILE A 132 11.25 28.03 24.44
N ILE A 133 11.81 28.88 23.58
CA ILE A 133 12.99 28.55 22.76
C ILE A 133 14.19 29.27 23.36
N ASP A 134 15.15 28.51 23.85
CA ASP A 134 16.42 28.94 24.41
C ASP A 134 17.53 27.91 24.15
N GLU A 135 18.76 28.18 24.61
CA GLU A 135 19.92 27.29 24.42
C GLU A 135 19.72 25.87 25.01
N THR A 136 18.79 25.70 25.96
CA THR A 136 18.53 24.41 26.62
C THR A 136 17.41 23.62 25.95
N THR A 137 16.46 24.31 25.32
CA THR A 137 15.25 23.76 24.70
C THR A 137 15.39 23.63 23.18
N ASP A 138 16.31 24.35 22.52
CA ASP A 138 16.56 24.22 21.08
C ASP A 138 17.17 22.87 20.68
N THR A 139 17.82 22.19 21.63
CA THR A 139 18.45 20.88 21.45
C THR A 139 17.58 19.73 21.93
N GLN A 140 16.43 20.01 22.56
CA GLN A 140 15.54 19.00 23.11
C GLN A 140 14.37 18.70 22.16
N PRO A 141 14.08 17.42 21.86
CA PRO A 141 12.98 17.07 20.97
C PRO A 141 11.63 17.29 21.65
N ILE A 142 10.67 17.83 20.90
CA ILE A 142 9.24 17.76 21.26
C ILE A 142 8.79 16.31 21.06
N VAL A 143 8.21 15.71 22.10
CA VAL A 143 7.71 14.34 22.03
C VAL A 143 6.21 14.35 21.81
N ILE A 144 5.75 13.71 20.74
CA ILE A 144 4.34 13.51 20.46
C ILE A 144 4.02 12.03 20.71
N SER A 145 3.16 11.78 21.68
CA SER A 145 2.62 10.45 21.98
C SER A 145 1.28 10.32 21.29
N VAL A 146 1.20 9.43 20.30
CA VAL A 146 -0.05 9.12 19.58
C VAL A 146 -0.53 7.75 20.01
N ASN A 147 -1.77 7.68 20.50
CA ASN A 147 -2.47 6.44 20.77
C ASN A 147 -3.58 6.27 19.73
N ILE A 148 -3.64 5.09 19.12
CA ILE A 148 -4.66 4.75 18.13
C ILE A 148 -5.39 3.51 18.67
N SER A 149 -6.68 3.65 18.90
CA SER A 149 -7.55 2.54 19.32
C SER A 149 -8.65 2.29 18.29
N ASN A 150 -9.14 1.06 18.29
CA ASN A 150 -10.34 0.65 17.59
C ASN A 150 -11.33 0.21 18.66
N ILE A 151 -12.38 0.99 18.89
CA ILE A 151 -13.38 0.79 19.96
C ILE A 151 -14.55 -0.04 19.44
#